data_AF-A0A8G2FA24-F1
#
_entry.id   AF-A0A8G2FA24-F1
#
_cell.length_a   1.000
_cell.length_b   1.000
_cell.length_c   1.000
_cell.angle_alpha   90.00
_cell.angle_beta   90.00
_cell.angle_gamma   90.00
#
_symmetry.space_group_name_H-M   'P 1'
#
loop_
_entity.id
_entity.type
_entity.pdbx_description
1 polymer ?
#
loop_
_entity_poly.entity_id
_entity_poly.type
_entity_poly.pdbx_seq_one_letter_code
_entity_poly.pdbx_strand_id
1 'polypeptide(L)'
;MQISPQFEELAGQIREQFGTIHNFCKQHDTTLNRSTVYMVLRGVYAGNVERQQERIEAALHSRQRDEQIFAAIKQVACSRCSVIRTQCNKCDKLFMAQAQAVLEVV
;
A
#
# COMPACT_ATOMS: atom_id res chain seq x y z
N MET A 1 -14.15 -6.11 -26.11
CA MET A 1 -14.24 -6.42 -24.67
C MET A 1 -14.04 -5.10 -23.94
N GLN A 2 -15.08 -4.56 -23.30
CA GLN A 2 -15.00 -3.27 -22.60
C GLN A 2 -14.45 -3.53 -21.20
N ILE A 3 -13.29 -2.96 -20.89
CA ILE A 3 -12.77 -2.91 -19.52
C ILE A 3 -13.71 -1.96 -18.76
N SER A 4 -14.20 -2.39 -17.59
CA SER A 4 -15.02 -1.50 -16.74
C SER A 4 -14.20 -0.26 -16.36
N PRO A 5 -14.74 0.96 -16.45
CA PRO A 5 -14.02 2.20 -16.11
C PRO A 5 -13.36 2.15 -14.71
N GLN A 6 -14.01 1.44 -13.78
CA GLN A 6 -13.55 1.24 -12.42
C GLN A 6 -12.21 0.47 -12.34
N PHE A 7 -11.99 -0.53 -13.19
CA PHE A 7 -10.73 -1.30 -13.18
C PHE A 7 -9.59 -0.53 -13.83
N GLU A 8 -9.90 0.34 -14.78
CA GLU A 8 -8.92 1.23 -15.38
C GLU A 8 -8.45 2.29 -14.38
N GLU A 9 -9.38 2.85 -13.59
CA GLU A 9 -9.06 3.76 -12.49
C GLU A 9 -8.20 3.08 -11.42
N LEU A 10 -8.60 1.89 -10.95
CA LEU A 10 -7.83 1.12 -9.98
C LEU A 10 -6.41 0.81 -10.49
N ALA A 11 -6.27 0.45 -11.77
CA ALA A 11 -4.97 0.26 -12.39
C ALA A 11 -4.15 1.56 -12.49
N GLY A 12 -4.81 2.70 -12.68
CA GLY A 12 -4.21 4.03 -12.63
C GLY A 12 -3.61 4.35 -11.26
N GLN A 13 -4.40 4.18 -10.21
CA GLN A 13 -3.97 4.41 -8.82
C GLN A 13 -2.79 3.50 -8.42
N ILE A 14 -2.82 2.22 -8.83
CA ILE A 14 -1.71 1.30 -8.61
C ILE A 14 -0.43 1.79 -9.31
N ARG A 15 -0.52 2.26 -10.56
CA ARG A 15 0.65 2.78 -11.29
C ARG A 15 1.17 4.07 -10.67
N GLU A 16 0.30 4.93 -10.18
CA GLU A 16 0.70 6.17 -9.51
C GLU A 16 1.53 5.89 -8.25
N GLN A 17 1.09 4.94 -7.42
CA GLN A 17 1.76 4.67 -6.14
C GLN A 17 2.93 3.69 -6.23
N PHE A 18 2.88 2.72 -7.14
CA PHE A 18 3.87 1.62 -7.22
C PHE A 18 4.68 1.63 -8.52
N GLY A 19 4.39 2.56 -9.44
CA GLY A 19 4.99 2.68 -10.78
C GLY A 19 4.43 1.66 -11.77
N THR A 20 4.35 0.38 -11.40
CA THR A 20 3.80 -0.68 -12.24
C THR A 20 2.94 -1.67 -11.44
N ILE A 21 1.97 -2.29 -12.10
CA ILE A 21 1.17 -3.39 -11.54
C ILE A 21 2.07 -4.56 -11.11
N HIS A 22 3.19 -4.78 -11.81
CA HIS A 22 4.16 -5.81 -11.44
C HIS A 22 4.80 -5.54 -10.07
N ASN A 23 5.26 -4.29 -9.83
CA ASN A 23 5.84 -3.89 -8.55
C ASN A 23 4.83 -4.01 -7.41
N PHE A 24 3.58 -3.60 -7.65
CA PHE A 24 2.48 -3.79 -6.71
C PHE A 24 2.30 -5.27 -6.34
N CYS A 25 2.17 -6.16 -7.33
CA CYS A 25 2.05 -7.59 -7.07
C CYS A 25 3.28 -8.16 -6.34
N LYS A 26 4.48 -7.64 -6.60
CA LYS A 26 5.72 -8.06 -5.92
C LYS A 26 5.75 -7.64 -4.46
N GLN A 27 5.23 -6.46 -4.14
CA GLN A 27 5.19 -5.93 -2.76
C GLN A 27 4.09 -6.61 -1.91
N HIS A 28 3.08 -7.19 -2.56
CA HIS A 28 1.96 -7.87 -1.91
C HIS A 28 1.87 -9.36 -2.28
N ASP A 29 3.00 -10.02 -2.57
CA ASP A 29 3.04 -11.40 -3.08
C ASP A 29 2.50 -12.45 -2.09
N THR A 30 2.61 -12.18 -0.79
CA THR A 30 2.05 -13.00 0.29
C THR A 30 0.52 -12.91 0.41
N THR A 31 -0.08 -11.82 -0.06
CA THR A 31 -1.50 -11.51 0.13
C THR A 31 -2.29 -11.47 -1.17
N LEU A 32 -1.66 -11.29 -2.34
CA LEU A 32 -2.31 -11.19 -3.63
C LEU A 32 -1.66 -12.11 -4.67
N ASN A 33 -2.49 -12.84 -5.42
CA ASN A 33 -2.01 -13.62 -6.57
C ASN A 33 -1.90 -12.72 -7.81
N ARG A 34 -0.71 -12.63 -8.38
CA ARG A 34 -0.44 -11.82 -9.59
C ARG A 34 -1.41 -12.11 -10.72
N SER A 35 -1.63 -13.38 -11.08
CA SER A 35 -2.52 -13.76 -12.19
C SER A 35 -3.95 -13.30 -11.92
N THR A 36 -4.43 -13.44 -10.68
CA THR A 36 -5.75 -12.95 -10.27
C THR A 36 -5.84 -11.44 -10.42
N VAL A 37 -4.86 -10.66 -9.96
CA VAL A 37 -4.83 -9.20 -10.11
C VAL A 37 -4.93 -8.79 -11.58
N TYR A 38 -4.11 -9.38 -12.46
CA TYR A 38 -4.18 -9.07 -13.90
C TYR A 38 -5.51 -9.47 -14.54
N MET A 39 -6.13 -10.59 -14.12
CA MET A 39 -7.43 -11.00 -14.63
C MET A 39 -8.55 -10.07 -14.18
N VAL A 40 -8.52 -9.63 -12.92
CA VAL A 40 -9.50 -8.68 -12.35
C VAL A 40 -9.39 -7.32 -13.05
N LEU A 41 -8.18 -6.77 -13.16
CA LEU A 41 -7.96 -5.47 -13.81
C LEU A 41 -8.30 -5.49 -15.31
N ARG A 42 -8.29 -6.66 -15.96
CA ARG A 42 -8.73 -6.83 -17.36
C ARG A 42 -10.23 -7.15 -17.49
N GLY A 43 -10.95 -7.34 -16.39
CA GLY A 43 -12.35 -7.75 -16.39
C GLY A 43 -12.61 -9.16 -16.93
N VAL A 44 -11.61 -10.04 -16.91
CA VAL A 44 -11.70 -11.43 -17.42
C VAL A 44 -11.78 -12.48 -16.30
N TYR A 45 -11.74 -12.05 -15.04
CA TYR A 45 -11.74 -12.97 -13.90
C TYR A 45 -13.13 -13.60 -13.72
N ALA A 46 -13.20 -14.94 -13.84
CA ALA A 46 -14.45 -15.70 -13.75
C ALA A 46 -14.89 -16.01 -12.31
N GLY A 47 -14.10 -15.64 -11.30
CA GLY A 47 -14.43 -15.85 -9.89
C GLY A 47 -15.20 -14.68 -9.28
N ASN A 48 -15.21 -14.61 -7.94
CA ASN A 48 -15.82 -13.47 -7.24
C ASN A 48 -14.96 -12.21 -7.44
N VAL A 49 -15.37 -11.38 -8.41
CA VAL A 49 -14.67 -10.14 -8.80
C VAL A 49 -14.69 -9.12 -7.66
N GLU A 50 -15.85 -8.91 -7.03
CA GLU A 50 -16.02 -7.94 -5.93
C GLU A 50 -15.03 -8.22 -4.80
N ARG A 51 -14.95 -9.46 -4.34
CA ARG A 51 -14.03 -9.87 -3.27
C ARG A 51 -12.57 -9.65 -3.64
N GLN A 52 -12.19 -9.88 -4.90
CA GLN A 52 -10.80 -9.64 -5.31
C GLN A 52 -10.49 -8.16 -5.47
N GLN A 53 -11.47 -7.37 -5.93
CA GLN A 53 -11.36 -5.92 -5.98
C GLN A 53 -11.13 -5.34 -4.58
N GLU A 54 -11.94 -5.73 -3.58
CA GLU A 54 -11.77 -5.29 -2.19
C GLU A 54 -10.36 -5.58 -1.65
N ARG A 55 -9.81 -6.76 -1.98
CA ARG A 55 -8.44 -7.12 -1.58
C ARG A 55 -7.37 -6.28 -2.26
N ILE A 56 -7.56 -5.97 -3.54
CA ILE A 56 -6.64 -5.11 -4.30
C ILE A 56 -6.69 -3.68 -3.74
N GLU A 57 -7.88 -3.16 -3.46
CA GLU A 57 -8.08 -1.84 -2.83
C GLU A 57 -7.45 -1.81 -1.42
N ALA A 58 -7.67 -2.85 -0.60
CA ALA A 58 -7.06 -2.93 0.73
C ALA A 58 -5.53 -2.90 0.67
N ALA A 59 -4.92 -3.61 -0.28
CA ALA A 59 -3.48 -3.61 -0.50
C ALA A 59 -2.97 -2.27 -1.04
N LEU A 60 -3.72 -1.63 -1.95
CA LEU A 60 -3.41 -0.29 -2.45
C LEU A 60 -3.37 0.73 -1.30
N HIS A 61 -4.32 0.68 -0.38
CA HIS A 61 -4.40 1.61 0.74
C HIS A 61 -3.49 1.26 1.93
N SER A 62 -2.90 0.06 1.99
CA SER A 62 -2.03 -0.31 3.12
C SER A 62 -0.76 0.54 3.18
N ARG A 63 -0.21 0.94 2.03
CA ARG A 63 0.97 1.83 1.95
C ARG A 63 0.68 3.23 2.46
N GLN A 64 -0.50 3.78 2.15
CA GLN A 64 -0.91 5.08 2.68
C GLN A 64 -1.00 5.06 4.21
N ARG A 65 -1.47 3.95 4.79
CA ARG A 65 -1.50 3.79 6.25
C ARG A 65 -0.09 3.71 6.84
N ASP A 66 0.82 2.98 6.23
CA ASP A 66 2.22 2.88 6.68
C ASP A 66 2.89 4.27 6.73
N GLU A 67 2.75 5.05 5.65
CA GLU A 67 3.29 6.41 5.56
C GLU A 67 2.66 7.36 6.59
N GLN A 68 1.35 7.26 6.84
CA GLN A 68 0.66 8.04 7.87
C GLN A 68 1.12 7.69 9.28
N ILE A 69 1.25 6.40 9.61
CA ILE A 69 1.72 5.93 10.92
C ILE A 69 3.17 6.36 11.13
N PHE A 70 4.04 6.17 10.13
CA PHE A 70 5.41 6.66 10.15
C PHE A 70 5.50 8.16 10.43
N ALA A 71 4.71 8.98 9.71
CA ALA A 71 4.70 10.42 9.88
C ALA A 71 4.26 10.82 11.30
N ALA A 72 3.23 10.17 11.83
CA ALA A 72 2.74 10.41 13.20
C ALA A 72 3.79 10.05 14.26
N ILE A 73 4.42 8.87 14.15
CA ILE A 73 5.51 8.44 15.05
C ILE A 73 6.65 9.44 14.99
N LYS A 74 7.10 9.80 13.79
CA LYS A 74 8.21 10.73 13.58
C LYS A 74 7.92 12.11 14.17
N GLN A 75 6.74 12.65 13.94
CA GLN A 75 6.34 13.95 14.49
C GLN A 75 6.41 13.96 16.03
N VAL A 76 5.80 12.97 16.68
CA VAL A 76 5.77 12.89 18.15
C VAL A 76 7.18 12.65 18.71
N ALA A 77 7.92 11.69 18.15
CA ALA A 77 9.25 11.34 18.62
C ALA A 77 10.26 12.49 18.45
N CYS A 78 10.28 13.13 17.29
CA CYS A 78 11.20 14.26 17.03
C CYS A 78 10.86 15.49 17.90
N SER A 79 9.57 15.74 18.20
CA SER A 79 9.20 16.85 19.11
C SER A 79 9.73 16.69 20.54
N ARG A 80 10.00 15.44 20.95
CA ARG A 80 10.49 15.08 22.29
C ARG A 80 11.97 14.68 22.32
N CYS A 81 12.66 14.75 21.18
CA CYS A 81 14.04 14.31 21.08
C CYS A 81 14.98 15.23 21.87
N SER A 82 15.89 14.64 22.65
CA SER A 82 16.89 15.38 23.42
C SER A 82 18.05 15.90 22.56
N VAL A 83 18.25 15.36 21.36
CA VAL A 83 19.37 15.69 20.47
C VAL A 83 19.00 16.82 19.50
N ILE A 84 17.92 16.62 18.73
CA ILE A 84 17.44 17.57 17.71
C ILE A 84 15.92 17.64 17.83
N ARG A 85 15.37 18.82 18.15
CA ARG A 85 13.92 19.06 18.30
C ARG A 85 13.22 19.45 16.99
N THR A 86 13.81 19.08 15.86
CA THR A 86 13.26 19.26 14.51
C THR A 86 13.17 17.92 13.80
N GLN A 87 12.45 17.85 12.67
CA GLN A 87 12.41 16.63 11.89
C GLN A 87 13.80 16.33 11.31
N CYS A 88 14.35 15.18 11.65
CA CYS A 88 15.58 14.63 11.08
C CYS A 88 15.33 13.21 10.56
N ASN A 89 16.30 12.63 9.85
CA ASN A 89 16.18 11.30 9.24
C ASN A 89 16.93 10.18 9.98
N LYS A 90 17.57 10.48 11.12
CA LYS A 90 18.43 9.51 11.85
C LYS A 90 17.67 8.26 12.30
N CYS A 91 16.41 8.41 12.69
CA CYS A 91 15.59 7.32 13.23
C CYS A 91 14.59 6.76 12.20
N ASP A 92 14.63 7.22 10.94
CA ASP A 92 13.59 6.89 9.96
C ASP A 92 13.43 5.39 9.75
N LYS A 93 14.55 4.64 9.68
CA LYS A 93 14.52 3.18 9.56
C LYS A 93 13.77 2.50 10.72
N LEU A 94 13.96 2.99 11.95
CA LEU A 94 13.27 2.45 13.12
C LEU A 94 11.77 2.79 13.06
N PHE A 95 11.43 4.04 12.75
CA PHE A 95 10.04 4.47 12.69
C PHE A 95 9.25 3.79 11.56
N MET A 96 9.89 3.51 10.42
CA MET A 96 9.28 2.71 9.35
C MET A 96 9.02 1.27 9.82
N ALA A 97 9.98 0.63 10.49
CA ALA A 97 9.76 -0.72 11.03
C ALA A 97 8.63 -0.76 12.09
N GLN A 98 8.51 0.29 12.91
CA GLN A 98 7.40 0.42 13.87
C GLN A 98 6.04 0.61 13.17
N ALA A 99 6.00 1.43 12.12
CA ALA A 99 4.79 1.63 11.34
C ALA A 99 4.30 0.33 10.69
N GLN A 100 5.23 -0.43 10.09
CA GLN A 100 4.95 -1.74 9.54
C GLN A 100 4.43 -2.72 10.61
N ALA A 101 5.06 -2.76 11.79
CA ALA A 101 4.63 -3.64 12.88
C ALA A 101 3.21 -3.31 13.41
N VAL A 102 2.79 -2.04 13.39
CA VAL A 102 1.41 -1.66 13.74
C VAL A 102 0.40 -2.23 12.73
N LEU A 103 0.74 -2.24 11.44
CA LEU A 103 -0.14 -2.82 10.40
C LEU A 103 -0.25 -4.34 10.48
N GLU A 104 0.69 -5.02 11.12
CA GLU A 104 0.63 -6.48 11.32
C GLU A 104 -0.33 -6.87 12.45
N VAL A 105 -0.68 -5.94 13.34
CA VAL A 105 -1.53 -6.19 14.54
C VAL A 105 -2.93 -5.56 14.48
N VAL A 106 -3.23 -4.78 13.45
CA VAL A 106 -4.53 -4.09 13.25
C VAL A 106 -5.22 -4.61 12.00
#